data_AF-A0A7W0FRA7-F1
#
_entry.id   AF-A0A7W0FRA7-F1
#
_cell.length_a   1.000
_cell.length_b   1.000
_cell.length_c   1.000
_cell.angle_alpha   90.00
_cell.angle_beta   90.00
_cell.angle_gamma   90.00
#
_symmetry.space_group_name_H-M   'P 1'
#
loop_
_entity.id
_entity.type
_entity.pdbx_description
1 polymer ?
#
loop_
_entity_poly.entity_id
_entity_poly.type
_entity_poly.pdbx_seq_one_letter_code
_entity_poly.pdbx_strand_id
1 'polypeptide(L)'
;MALVGGSLVLPTPASAANARESRLIARINTARINHDLPPLRPRARLIDYAHQHARAMAAAQYLFHTVNFEVVCCWSRIAENVGYDATVRRVHRAFMASAAHRANILTPGMRGVGVGIVKRDGRLWVTEVFRRPT
;
A
#
# COMPACT_ATOMS: atom_id res chain seq x y z
N MET A 1 24.95 26.12 -34.02
CA MET A 1 24.73 25.75 -32.60
C MET A 1 23.26 25.36 -32.46
N ALA A 2 22.94 24.08 -32.60
CA ALA A 2 21.55 23.59 -32.58
C ALA A 2 21.16 23.25 -31.13
N LEU A 3 20.20 23.99 -30.59
CA LEU A 3 19.53 23.65 -29.33
C LEU A 3 18.54 22.52 -29.63
N VAL A 4 18.89 21.29 -29.28
CA VAL A 4 17.93 20.18 -29.26
C VAL A 4 17.09 20.33 -28.00
N GLY A 5 15.83 20.76 -28.18
CA GLY A 5 14.84 20.85 -27.11
C GLY A 5 14.54 19.47 -26.54
N GLY A 6 14.83 19.29 -25.25
CA GLY A 6 14.45 18.10 -24.51
C GLY A 6 12.95 18.09 -24.24
N SER A 7 12.23 17.14 -24.82
CA SER A 7 10.83 16.87 -24.48
C SER A 7 10.74 16.45 -23.01
N LEU A 8 10.07 17.27 -22.18
CA LEU A 8 9.66 16.85 -20.83
C LEU A 8 8.58 15.77 -20.97
N VAL A 9 8.96 14.51 -20.76
CA VAL A 9 7.99 13.43 -20.53
C VAL A 9 7.47 13.57 -19.11
N LEU A 10 6.26 14.09 -18.94
CA LEU A 10 5.59 14.09 -17.64
C LEU A 10 5.23 12.64 -17.28
N PRO A 11 5.61 12.13 -16.08
CA PRO A 11 5.25 10.78 -15.68
C PRO A 11 3.73 10.65 -15.58
N THR A 12 3.19 9.63 -16.24
CA THR A 12 1.76 9.33 -16.22
C THR A 12 1.30 8.98 -14.79
N PRO A 13 0.06 9.29 -14.41
CA PRO A 13 -0.46 9.06 -13.05
C PRO A 13 -0.36 7.59 -12.61
N ALA A 14 -0.52 6.64 -13.54
CA ALA A 14 -0.32 5.21 -13.29
C ALA A 14 1.12 4.86 -12.92
N SER A 15 2.12 5.45 -13.61
CA SER A 15 3.54 5.23 -13.31
C SER A 15 3.93 5.78 -11.92
N ALA A 16 3.43 6.98 -11.58
CA ALA A 16 3.66 7.58 -10.27
C ALA A 16 2.98 6.81 -9.11
N ALA A 17 1.78 6.24 -9.33
CA ALA A 17 1.09 5.39 -8.36
C ALA A 17 1.90 4.11 -8.10
N ASN A 18 2.29 3.41 -9.16
CA ASN A 18 3.13 2.20 -9.09
C ASN A 18 4.46 2.46 -8.36
N ALA A 19 5.09 3.63 -8.57
CA ALA A 19 6.30 4.03 -7.87
C ALA A 19 6.05 4.32 -6.37
N ARG A 20 4.90 4.89 -5.99
CA ARG A 20 4.56 5.13 -4.57
C ARG A 20 4.29 3.83 -3.83
N GLU A 21 3.57 2.91 -4.45
CA GLU A 21 3.28 1.58 -3.90
C GLU A 21 4.54 0.78 -3.70
N SER A 22 5.41 0.73 -4.72
CA SER A 22 6.70 0.03 -4.63
C SER A 22 7.56 0.60 -3.48
N ARG A 23 7.57 1.92 -3.29
CA ARG A 23 8.26 2.56 -2.15
C ARG A 23 7.63 2.23 -0.80
N LEU A 24 6.30 2.12 -0.72
CA LEU A 24 5.62 1.75 0.53
C LEU A 24 5.89 0.28 0.88
N ILE A 25 5.81 -0.62 -0.11
CA ILE A 25 6.17 -2.04 0.03
C ILE A 25 7.62 -2.20 0.49
N ALA A 26 8.55 -1.43 -0.08
CA ALA A 26 9.94 -1.45 0.37
C ALA A 26 10.07 -1.07 1.85
N ARG A 27 9.34 -0.04 2.31
CA ARG A 27 9.33 0.37 3.72
C ARG A 27 8.72 -0.69 4.65
N ILE A 28 7.61 -1.31 4.23
CA ILE A 28 7.00 -2.45 4.94
C ILE A 28 8.06 -3.56 5.11
N ASN A 29 8.75 -3.92 4.03
CA ASN A 29 9.74 -5.00 4.06
C ASN A 29 10.99 -4.63 4.87
N THR A 30 11.46 -3.38 4.83
CA THR A 30 12.52 -2.91 5.73
C THR A 30 12.10 -3.02 7.20
N ALA A 31 10.88 -2.61 7.56
CA ALA A 31 10.39 -2.73 8.92
C ALA A 31 10.30 -4.19 9.39
N ARG A 32 9.91 -5.10 8.49
CA ARG A 32 9.87 -6.54 8.77
C ARG A 32 11.27 -7.13 8.96
N ILE A 33 12.22 -6.78 8.09
CA ILE A 33 13.62 -7.23 8.19
C ILE A 33 14.25 -6.75 9.50
N ASN A 34 14.02 -5.50 9.89
CA ASN A 34 14.49 -4.94 11.17
C ASN A 34 13.86 -5.59 12.41
N HIS A 35 12.89 -6.47 12.22
CA HIS A 35 12.23 -7.26 13.26
C HIS A 35 12.31 -8.76 12.97
N ASP A 36 13.35 -9.19 12.25
CA ASP A 36 13.67 -10.60 11.97
C ASP A 36 12.55 -11.37 11.25
N LEU A 37 11.71 -10.65 10.50
CA LEU A 37 10.62 -11.22 9.72
C LEU A 37 10.97 -11.26 8.23
N PRO A 38 10.58 -12.34 7.52
CA PRO A 38 10.75 -12.40 6.07
C PRO A 38 10.00 -11.27 5.36
N PRO A 39 10.56 -10.73 4.26
CA PRO A 39 9.85 -9.77 3.43
C PRO A 39 8.60 -10.40 2.79
N LEU A 40 7.58 -9.58 2.61
CA LEU A 40 6.35 -9.94 1.92
C LEU A 40 6.53 -9.83 0.41
N ARG A 41 5.88 -10.73 -0.32
CA ARG A 41 5.84 -10.71 -1.78
C ARG A 41 4.60 -9.97 -2.27
N PRO A 42 4.73 -8.96 -3.16
CA PRO A 42 3.57 -8.34 -3.80
C PRO A 42 2.74 -9.39 -4.54
N ARG A 43 1.41 -9.31 -4.44
CA ARG A 43 0.49 -10.23 -5.13
C ARG A 43 -0.52 -9.43 -5.93
N ALA A 44 -0.63 -9.69 -7.24
CA ALA A 44 -1.51 -8.96 -8.15
C ALA A 44 -2.93 -8.80 -7.61
N ARG A 45 -3.60 -9.90 -7.22
CA ARG A 45 -4.97 -9.84 -6.66
C ARG A 45 -5.09 -8.98 -5.40
N LEU A 46 -4.07 -8.95 -4.54
CA LEU A 46 -4.07 -8.08 -3.35
C LEU A 46 -3.87 -6.61 -3.73
N ILE A 47 -3.01 -6.35 -4.73
CA ILE A 47 -2.77 -5.01 -5.25
C ILE A 47 -4.06 -4.47 -5.87
N ASP A 48 -4.70 -5.23 -6.77
CA ASP A 48 -5.94 -4.84 -7.44
C ASP A 48 -7.04 -4.50 -6.44
N TYR A 49 -7.16 -5.33 -5.40
CA TYR A 49 -8.07 -5.11 -4.29
C TYR A 49 -7.74 -3.82 -3.52
N ALA A 50 -6.51 -3.67 -3.06
CA ALA A 50 -6.08 -2.52 -2.27
C ALA A 50 -6.28 -1.20 -3.03
N HIS A 51 -6.07 -1.23 -4.35
CA HIS A 51 -6.34 -0.14 -5.27
C HIS A 51 -7.82 0.24 -5.35
N GLN A 52 -8.70 -0.76 -5.47
CA GLN A 52 -10.15 -0.52 -5.49
C GLN A 52 -10.63 0.08 -4.17
N HIS A 53 -10.15 -0.44 -3.05
CA HIS A 53 -10.51 0.06 -1.73
C HIS A 53 -9.98 1.49 -1.50
N ALA A 54 -8.73 1.77 -1.87
CA ALA A 54 -8.16 3.11 -1.78
C ALA A 54 -8.92 4.12 -2.66
N ARG A 55 -9.40 3.71 -3.85
CA ARG A 55 -10.28 4.53 -4.69
C ARG A 55 -11.61 4.81 -4.02
N ALA A 56 -12.24 3.81 -3.40
CA ALA A 56 -13.51 3.96 -2.72
C ALA A 56 -13.39 4.91 -1.51
N MET A 57 -12.36 4.75 -0.67
CA MET A 57 -12.07 5.68 0.43
C MET A 57 -11.77 7.09 -0.06
N ALA A 58 -10.96 7.22 -1.12
CA ALA A 58 -10.67 8.52 -1.71
C ALA A 58 -11.94 9.19 -2.26
N ALA A 59 -12.83 8.44 -2.92
CA ALA A 59 -14.11 8.93 -3.45
C ALA A 59 -15.06 9.41 -2.34
N ALA A 60 -15.18 8.62 -1.27
CA ALA A 60 -16.00 8.94 -0.10
C ALA A 60 -15.39 10.00 0.83
N GLN A 61 -14.08 10.25 0.72
CA GLN A 61 -13.31 11.11 1.63
C GLN A 61 -13.43 10.69 3.11
N TYR A 62 -13.56 9.38 3.36
CA TYR A 62 -13.69 8.79 4.69
C TYR A 62 -12.92 7.46 4.76
N LEU A 63 -12.32 7.17 5.92
CA LEU A 63 -11.62 5.90 6.16
C LEU A 63 -12.61 4.84 6.61
N PHE A 64 -12.63 3.71 5.93
CA PHE A 64 -13.39 2.55 6.35
C PHE A 64 -12.61 1.27 6.07
N HIS A 65 -12.78 0.30 6.96
CA HIS A 65 -12.24 -1.03 6.78
C HIS A 65 -13.17 -1.88 5.92
N THR A 66 -12.59 -2.91 5.30
CA THR A 66 -13.38 -3.91 4.61
C THR A 66 -14.11 -4.82 5.60
N VAL A 67 -15.41 -5.00 5.39
CA VAL A 67 -16.24 -5.93 6.17
C VAL A 67 -16.02 -7.39 5.76
N ASN A 68 -15.81 -7.65 4.46
CA ASN A 68 -15.67 -9.00 3.91
C ASN A 68 -14.55 -9.10 2.87
N PHE A 69 -13.62 -10.03 3.09
CA PHE A 69 -12.47 -10.30 2.22
C PHE A 69 -12.67 -11.48 1.24
N GLU A 70 -13.90 -11.90 0.95
CA GLU A 70 -14.21 -13.01 0.03
C GLU A 70 -13.54 -12.89 -1.35
N VAL A 71 -13.38 -11.67 -1.85
CA VAL A 71 -12.70 -11.41 -3.15
C VAL A 71 -11.20 -11.66 -3.09
N VAL A 72 -10.61 -11.68 -1.89
CA VAL A 72 -9.23 -12.09 -1.66
C VAL A 72 -9.21 -13.58 -1.38
N CYS A 73 -8.68 -14.37 -2.31
CA CYS A 73 -8.70 -15.82 -2.21
C CYS A 73 -7.54 -16.41 -1.38
N CYS A 74 -7.74 -17.66 -0.98
CA CYS A 74 -6.73 -18.59 -0.49
C CYS A 74 -5.92 -18.00 0.67
N TRP A 75 -6.58 -17.74 1.80
CA TRP A 75 -5.92 -17.27 3.00
C TRP A 75 -6.34 -18.04 4.25
N SER A 76 -5.37 -18.32 5.11
CA SER A 76 -5.57 -18.77 6.49
C SER A 76 -5.50 -17.62 7.49
N ARG A 77 -4.97 -16.46 7.06
CA ARG A 77 -5.02 -15.19 7.80
C ARG A 77 -4.96 -14.00 6.85
N ILE A 78 -5.75 -12.97 7.13
CA ILE A 78 -5.76 -11.70 6.40
C ILE A 78 -5.74 -10.53 7.40
N ALA A 79 -5.16 -9.40 6.99
CA ALA A 79 -5.16 -8.16 7.77
C ALA A 79 -5.13 -6.96 6.82
N GLU A 80 -5.65 -5.82 7.30
CA GLU A 80 -5.72 -4.58 6.54
C GLU A 80 -5.30 -3.38 7.38
N ASN A 81 -4.51 -2.50 6.78
CA ASN A 81 -4.33 -1.13 7.26
C ASN A 81 -4.94 -0.16 6.25
N VAL A 82 -5.66 0.84 6.74
CA VAL A 82 -6.14 1.95 5.92
C VAL A 82 -5.71 3.28 6.54
N GLY A 83 -5.45 4.27 5.71
CA GLY A 83 -5.07 5.59 6.19
C GLY A 83 -4.83 6.57 5.06
N TYR A 84 -4.56 7.82 5.44
CA TYR A 84 -4.09 8.82 4.49
C TYR A 84 -3.05 9.74 5.10
N ASP A 85 -2.16 10.25 4.26
CA ASP A 85 -1.27 11.37 4.60
C ASP A 85 -0.75 12.00 3.28
N ALA A 86 -0.04 13.13 3.35
CA ALA A 86 0.55 13.82 2.21
C ALA A 86 1.65 13.02 1.48
N THR A 87 2.35 12.09 2.16
CA THR A 87 3.47 11.34 1.56
C THR A 87 3.53 9.88 2.03
N VAL A 88 4.10 9.01 1.19
CA VAL A 88 4.37 7.59 1.52
C VAL A 88 5.15 7.45 2.84
N ARG A 89 6.14 8.32 3.06
CA ARG A 89 6.96 8.29 4.29
C ARG A 89 6.11 8.59 5.53
N ARG A 90 5.20 9.58 5.45
CA ARG A 90 4.34 9.95 6.57
C ARG A 90 3.28 8.89 6.84
N VAL A 91 2.65 8.33 5.80
CA VAL A 91 1.72 7.19 5.95
C VAL A 91 2.41 6.03 6.68
N HIS A 92 3.57 5.57 6.19
CA HIS A 92 4.26 4.45 6.82
C HIS A 92 4.65 4.74 8.28
N ARG A 93 5.14 5.95 8.59
CA ARG A 93 5.44 6.34 9.98
C ARG A 93 4.20 6.33 10.86
N ALA A 94 3.07 6.82 10.38
CA ALA A 94 1.80 6.80 11.12
C ALA A 94 1.33 5.37 11.39
N PHE A 95 1.42 4.48 10.40
CA PHE A 95 1.12 3.06 10.59
C PHE A 95 2.06 2.39 11.60
N MET A 96 3.37 2.64 11.53
CA MET A 96 4.30 2.07 12.51
C MET A 96 4.12 2.68 13.91
N ALA A 97 3.65 3.92 14.03
CA ALA A 97 3.37 4.54 15.32
C ALA A 97 2.12 3.92 16.00
N SER A 98 1.09 3.57 15.24
CA SER A 98 -0.12 2.90 15.75
C SER A 98 0.14 1.44 16.11
N ALA A 99 -0.18 1.03 17.34
CA ALA A 99 0.02 -0.35 17.79
C ALA A 99 -0.75 -1.37 16.93
N ALA A 100 -2.01 -1.07 16.59
CA ALA A 100 -2.85 -1.94 15.77
C ALA A 100 -2.29 -2.10 14.34
N HIS A 101 -1.94 -0.99 13.69
CA HIS A 101 -1.40 -1.04 12.32
C HIS A 101 -0.03 -1.71 12.25
N ARG A 102 0.84 -1.43 13.24
CA ARG A 102 2.15 -2.07 13.38
C ARG A 102 2.02 -3.58 13.56
N ALA A 103 1.05 -4.04 14.37
CA ALA A 103 0.81 -5.47 14.57
C ALA A 103 0.46 -6.18 13.24
N ASN A 104 -0.32 -5.55 12.36
CA ASN A 104 -0.61 -6.10 11.04
C ASN A 104 0.65 -6.20 10.16
N ILE A 105 1.44 -5.12 10.07
CA ILE A 105 2.70 -5.08 9.29
C ILE A 105 3.68 -6.15 9.77
N LEU A 106 3.77 -6.35 11.09
CA LEU A 106 4.71 -7.26 11.74
C LEU A 106 4.11 -8.62 12.10
N THR A 107 2.93 -8.96 11.58
CA THR A 107 2.36 -10.28 11.86
C THR A 107 3.27 -11.38 11.29
N PRO A 108 3.78 -12.31 12.12
CA PRO A 108 4.58 -13.42 11.66
C PRO A 108 3.78 -14.33 10.71
N GLY A 109 4.46 -15.02 9.80
CA GLY A 109 3.82 -15.96 8.88
C GLY A 109 2.97 -15.33 7.76
N MET A 110 2.79 -14.01 7.69
CA MET A 110 2.31 -13.36 6.47
C MET A 110 3.31 -13.58 5.32
N ARG A 111 2.81 -13.71 4.08
CA ARG A 111 3.61 -14.01 2.88
C ARG A 111 3.30 -13.11 1.68
N GLY A 112 2.08 -12.58 1.61
CA GLY A 112 1.61 -11.72 0.54
C GLY A 112 1.31 -10.31 1.03
N VAL A 113 1.55 -9.32 0.18
CA VAL A 113 1.11 -7.94 0.39
C VAL A 113 0.47 -7.37 -0.89
N GLY A 114 -0.55 -6.55 -0.73
CA GLY A 114 -1.06 -5.63 -1.73
C GLY A 114 -1.08 -4.22 -1.16
N VAL A 115 -0.69 -3.24 -1.96
CA VAL A 115 -0.75 -1.83 -1.59
C VAL A 115 -1.44 -1.09 -2.72
N GLY A 116 -2.43 -0.27 -2.38
CA GLY A 116 -3.09 0.64 -3.31
C GLY A 116 -2.99 2.07 -2.80
N ILE A 117 -2.63 3.00 -3.69
CA ILE A 117 -2.49 4.42 -3.34
C ILE A 117 -3.23 5.30 -4.34
N VAL A 118 -4.17 6.11 -3.85
CA VAL A 118 -4.90 7.10 -4.65
C VAL A 118 -4.62 8.50 -4.14
N LYS A 119 -4.20 9.41 -5.02
CA LYS A 119 -4.00 10.83 -4.65
C LYS A 119 -5.28 11.61 -4.90
N ARG A 120 -5.78 12.30 -3.87
CA ARG A 120 -6.91 13.25 -3.97
C ARG A 120 -6.69 14.39 -2.98
N ASP A 121 -6.88 15.63 -3.44
CA ASP A 121 -6.82 16.85 -2.62
C ASP A 121 -5.55 16.95 -1.76
N GLY A 122 -4.39 16.66 -2.38
CA GLY A 122 -3.08 16.69 -1.72
C GLY A 122 -2.79 15.53 -0.77
N ARG A 123 -3.75 14.61 -0.55
CA ARG A 123 -3.59 13.42 0.30
C ARG A 123 -3.40 12.17 -0.53
N LEU A 124 -2.61 11.24 -0.01
CA LEU A 124 -2.51 9.86 -0.47
C LEU A 124 -3.42 9.01 0.39
N TRP A 125 -4.48 8.46 -0.19
CA TRP A 125 -5.36 7.46 0.42
C TRP A 125 -4.74 6.09 0.18
N VAL A 126 -4.54 5.33 1.25
CA VAL A 126 -3.73 4.12 1.24
C VAL A 126 -4.48 2.96 1.87
N THR A 127 -4.41 1.82 1.18
CA THR A 127 -4.78 0.50 1.71
C THR A 127 -3.57 -0.41 1.64
N GLU A 128 -3.24 -1.09 2.74
CA GLU A 128 -2.30 -2.22 2.78
C GLU A 128 -3.09 -3.48 3.15
N VAL A 129 -2.98 -4.55 2.36
CA VAL A 129 -3.58 -5.84 2.67
C VAL A 129 -2.50 -6.90 2.77
N PHE A 130 -2.52 -7.66 3.86
CA PHE A 130 -1.54 -8.70 4.18
C PHE A 130 -2.22 -10.06 4.17
N ARG A 131 -1.54 -11.06 3.60
CA ARG A 131 -2.09 -12.41 3.47
C ARG A 131 -1.11 -13.48 3.91
N ARG A 132 -1.58 -14.41 4.75
CA ARG A 132 -1.01 -15.75 4.87
C ARG A 132 -1.84 -16.70 4.02
N PRO A 133 -1.23 -17.41 3.04
CA PRO A 133 -1.97 -18.36 2.22
C PRO A 133 -2.52 -19.53 3.05
N THR A 134 -3.61 -20.14 2.58
CA THR A 134 -4.03 -21.50 3.00
C THR A 134 -2.99 -22.53 2.58
#